data_AF-A0A350P8F0-F1
#
_entry.id   AF-A0A350P8F0-F1
#
_cell.length_a   1.000
_cell.length_b   1.000
_cell.length_c   1.000
_cell.angle_alpha   90.00
_cell.angle_beta   90.00
_cell.angle_gamma   90.00
#
_symmetry.space_group_name_H-M   'P 1'
#
loop_
_entity.id
_entity.type
_entity.pdbx_description
1 polymer ?
#
loop_
_entity_poly.entity_id
_entity_poly.type
_entity_poly.pdbx_seq_one_letter_code
_entity_poly.pdbx_strand_id
1 'polypeptide(L)'
;MRILHLPDVVGGHATELARAERRQGLDSRSLNFYRSPYGFRADIELGLEGKGRIQKAFAHLQALAEFRRGFDVYHFNYGSSFLHFAKFGISHLDLPFVDPDAAKIFTYQGCDARQKYPTMHRNEALGSDSAACFEADCYDGVCNSGQLDKWRRRSIEKADRHAFHIFALNPDLLYFLPAEKSSF
;
A
#
# COMPACT_ATOMS: atom_id res chain seq x y z
N MET A 1 2.15 9.35 -21.09
CA MET A 1 1.41 8.66 -20.02
C MET A 1 1.66 9.40 -18.71
N ARG A 2 0.62 9.66 -17.93
CA ARG A 2 0.64 10.31 -16.63
C ARG A 2 0.46 9.27 -15.52
N ILE A 3 1.38 9.24 -14.57
CA ILE A 3 1.43 8.22 -13.51
C ILE A 3 1.46 8.93 -12.15
N LEU A 4 0.60 8.49 -11.23
CA LEU A 4 0.65 8.92 -9.83
C LEU A 4 0.97 7.72 -8.93
N HIS A 5 2.11 7.78 -8.26
CA HIS A 5 2.46 6.86 -7.19
C HIS A 5 1.97 7.40 -5.85
N LEU A 6 1.19 6.61 -5.09
CA LEU A 6 0.63 7.05 -3.82
C LEU A 6 0.24 5.89 -2.89
N PRO A 7 0.16 6.12 -1.58
CA PRO A 7 1.09 7.00 -0.88
C PRO A 7 2.50 6.39 -0.96
N ASP A 8 3.56 7.19 -1.13
CA ASP A 8 4.91 6.70 -0.83
C ASP A 8 5.05 6.45 0.68
N VAL A 9 5.69 5.38 1.09
CA VAL A 9 5.51 4.83 2.44
C VAL A 9 6.69 4.02 2.92
N VAL A 10 7.53 3.49 2.04
CA VAL A 10 8.63 2.59 2.43
C VAL A 10 9.84 2.82 1.52
N GLY A 11 10.95 3.24 2.14
CA GLY A 11 12.27 3.27 1.51
C GLY A 11 12.42 4.17 0.28
N GLY A 12 11.51 5.11 0.04
CA GLY A 12 11.51 5.96 -1.15
C GLY A 12 11.21 5.22 -2.46
N HIS A 13 10.66 3.99 -2.38
CA HIS A 13 10.42 3.13 -3.54
C HIS A 13 9.60 3.84 -4.63
N ALA A 14 8.46 4.42 -4.26
CA ALA A 14 7.59 5.13 -5.19
C ALA A 14 8.27 6.38 -5.80
N THR A 15 9.06 7.09 -5.00
CA THR A 15 9.81 8.27 -5.48
C THR A 15 10.87 7.89 -6.50
N GLU A 16 11.66 6.85 -6.24
CA GLU A 16 12.71 6.43 -7.18
C GLU A 16 12.12 5.82 -8.45
N LEU A 17 11.00 5.11 -8.34
CA LEU A 17 10.27 4.61 -9.51
C LEU A 17 9.76 5.77 -10.38
N ALA A 18 9.12 6.78 -9.77
CA ALA A 18 8.67 7.97 -10.49
C ALA A 18 9.85 8.71 -11.17
N ARG A 19 11.00 8.81 -10.51
CA ARG A 19 12.22 9.39 -11.10
C ARG A 19 12.74 8.56 -12.28
N ALA A 20 12.72 7.24 -12.18
CA ALA A 20 13.13 6.35 -13.26
C ALA A 20 12.20 6.46 -14.47
N GLU A 21 10.89 6.49 -14.25
CA GLU A 21 9.88 6.69 -15.30
C GLU A 21 10.03 8.05 -15.99
N ARG A 22 10.33 9.11 -15.24
CA ARG A 22 10.64 10.44 -15.82
C ARG A 22 11.88 10.40 -16.71
N ARG A 23 12.92 9.65 -16.35
CA ARG A 23 14.10 9.45 -17.21
C ARG A 23 13.76 8.72 -18.52
N GLN A 24 12.63 8.00 -18.57
CA GLN A 24 12.10 7.38 -19.79
C GLN A 24 11.10 8.28 -20.54
N GLY A 25 10.92 9.54 -20.13
CA GLY A 25 10.04 10.51 -20.79
C GLY A 25 8.57 10.47 -20.35
N LEU A 26 8.24 9.79 -19.25
CA LEU A 26 6.87 9.76 -18.70
C LEU A 26 6.61 10.94 -17.74
N ASP A 27 5.36 11.38 -17.62
CA ASP A 27 4.93 12.33 -16.57
C ASP A 27 4.53 11.54 -15.33
N SER A 28 5.54 11.19 -14.52
CA SER A 28 5.34 10.43 -13.30
C SER A 28 5.60 11.27 -12.07
N ARG A 29 4.75 11.15 -11.05
CA ARG A 29 4.83 11.87 -9.78
C ARG A 29 4.62 10.94 -8.60
N SER A 30 5.33 11.17 -7.51
CA SER A 30 5.09 10.50 -6.23
C SER A 30 4.42 11.44 -5.23
N LEU A 31 3.34 10.99 -4.61
CA LEU A 31 2.64 11.68 -3.53
C LEU A 31 2.85 10.94 -2.21
N ASN A 32 3.25 11.67 -1.17
CA ASN A 32 3.39 11.15 0.18
C ASN A 32 2.53 11.94 1.18
N PHE A 33 1.91 11.24 2.11
CA PHE A 33 1.16 11.84 3.20
C PHE A 33 2.06 12.34 4.32
N TYR A 34 3.20 11.68 4.55
CA TYR A 34 4.10 11.99 5.65
C TYR A 34 5.50 12.23 5.11
N ARG A 35 6.24 13.16 5.71
CA ARG A 35 7.65 13.34 5.35
C ARG A 35 8.47 12.11 5.73
N SER A 36 9.33 11.67 4.82
CA SER A 36 10.25 10.57 5.08
C SER A 36 11.28 10.97 6.15
N PRO A 37 11.47 10.18 7.22
CA PRO A 37 12.53 10.44 8.21
C PRO A 37 13.93 10.15 7.64
N TYR A 38 14.03 9.50 6.48
CA TYR A 38 15.29 9.10 5.84
C TYR A 38 15.70 10.03 4.67
N GLY A 39 15.00 11.15 4.49
CA GLY A 39 15.33 12.14 3.45
C GLY A 39 14.85 11.79 2.04
N PHE A 40 14.04 10.74 1.86
CA PHE A 40 13.37 10.47 0.58
C PHE A 40 12.28 11.51 0.33
N ARG A 41 12.55 12.45 -0.58
CA ARG A 41 11.64 13.56 -0.91
C ARG A 41 10.75 13.19 -2.09
N ALA A 42 9.44 13.19 -1.83
CA ALA A 42 8.42 12.98 -2.86
C ALA A 42 8.17 14.29 -3.65
N ASP A 43 7.60 14.16 -4.86
CA ASP A 43 7.20 15.33 -5.66
C ASP A 43 6.07 16.13 -4.98
N ILE A 44 5.18 15.44 -4.26
CA ILE A 44 4.07 16.02 -3.49
C ILE A 44 4.12 15.48 -2.05
N GLU A 45 4.16 16.37 -1.06
CA GLU A 45 4.16 16.00 0.37
C GLU A 45 3.05 16.75 1.11
N LEU A 46 2.08 16.03 1.70
CA LEU A 46 0.98 16.65 2.45
C LEU A 46 1.40 17.13 3.85
N GLY A 47 2.55 16.67 4.34
CA GLY A 47 3.11 17.01 5.64
C GLY A 47 2.13 16.74 6.79
N LEU A 48 1.63 15.51 6.92
CA LEU A 48 0.64 15.13 7.93
C LEU A 48 1.27 14.81 9.30
N GLU A 49 2.59 14.81 9.41
CA GLU A 49 3.30 14.73 10.68
C GLU A 49 2.83 15.84 11.65
N GLY A 50 2.64 15.49 12.93
CA GLY A 50 2.18 16.43 13.96
C GLY A 50 0.73 16.93 13.84
N LYS A 51 0.02 16.71 12.72
CA LYS A 51 -1.37 17.17 12.54
C LYS A 51 -2.37 16.36 13.37
N GLY A 52 -3.43 17.04 13.83
CA GLY A 52 -4.55 16.42 14.54
C GLY A 52 -5.41 15.53 13.63
N ARG A 53 -6.26 14.68 14.23
CA ARG A 53 -7.08 13.69 13.48
C ARG A 53 -7.99 14.33 12.42
N ILE A 54 -8.64 15.44 12.75
CA ILE A 54 -9.54 16.16 11.83
C ILE A 54 -8.75 16.75 10.66
N GLN A 55 -7.61 17.38 10.95
CA GLN A 55 -6.73 17.96 9.92
C GLN A 55 -6.21 16.88 8.96
N LYS A 56 -5.84 15.70 9.49
CA LYS A 56 -5.44 14.56 8.66
C LYS A 56 -6.58 14.11 7.77
N ALA A 57 -7.77 13.89 8.33
CA ALA A 57 -8.94 13.46 7.57
C ALA A 57 -9.29 14.45 6.45
N PHE A 58 -9.30 15.75 6.75
CA PHE A 58 -9.51 16.80 5.76
C PHE A 58 -8.44 16.77 4.66
N ALA A 59 -7.16 16.64 5.01
CA ALA A 59 -6.08 16.60 4.02
C ALA A 59 -6.14 15.36 3.11
N HIS A 60 -6.53 14.19 3.65
CA HIS A 60 -6.76 13.01 2.83
C HIS A 60 -7.93 13.22 1.84
N LEU A 61 -9.03 13.85 2.28
CA LEU A 61 -10.17 14.16 1.42
C LEU A 61 -9.81 15.20 0.36
N GLN A 62 -9.04 16.23 0.73
CA GLN A 62 -8.54 17.23 -0.20
C GLN A 62 -7.62 16.61 -1.25
N ALA A 63 -6.67 15.76 -0.84
CA ALA A 63 -5.79 15.05 -1.75
C ALA A 63 -6.58 14.13 -2.71
N LEU A 64 -7.59 13.43 -2.20
CA LEU A 64 -8.49 12.66 -3.07
C LEU A 64 -9.19 13.59 -4.08
N ALA A 65 -9.78 14.69 -3.64
CA ALA A 65 -10.50 15.60 -4.53
C ALA A 65 -9.59 16.18 -5.63
N GLU A 66 -8.35 16.52 -5.29
CA GLU A 66 -7.36 17.10 -6.19
C GLU A 66 -6.79 16.07 -7.17
N PHE A 67 -6.46 14.87 -6.70
CA PHE A 67 -5.67 13.91 -7.48
C PHE A 67 -6.46 12.69 -7.98
N ARG A 68 -7.75 12.54 -7.66
CA ARG A 68 -8.57 11.39 -8.10
C ARG A 68 -8.77 11.26 -9.62
N ARG A 69 -8.41 12.27 -10.41
CA ARG A 69 -8.52 12.26 -11.89
C ARG A 69 -7.27 12.82 -12.55
N GLY A 70 -7.15 12.58 -13.86
CA GLY A 70 -6.11 13.19 -14.69
C GLY A 70 -4.80 12.40 -14.71
N PHE A 71 -4.84 11.12 -14.38
CA PHE A 71 -3.73 10.19 -14.53
C PHE A 71 -4.19 8.98 -15.31
N ASP A 72 -3.31 8.43 -16.14
CA ASP A 72 -3.58 7.20 -16.89
C ASP A 72 -3.35 5.97 -16.00
N VAL A 73 -2.45 6.11 -15.00
CA VAL A 73 -2.11 5.06 -14.03
C VAL A 73 -2.08 5.64 -12.62
N TYR A 74 -2.74 4.95 -11.69
CA TYR A 74 -2.57 5.11 -10.25
C TYR A 74 -1.81 3.91 -9.70
N HIS A 75 -0.65 4.14 -9.13
CA HIS A 75 0.17 3.11 -8.51
C HIS A 75 0.10 3.23 -6.99
N PHE A 76 -0.77 2.40 -6.41
CA PHE A 76 -1.04 2.30 -5.00
C PHE A 76 0.05 1.50 -4.27
N ASN A 77 0.84 2.18 -3.44
CA ASN A 77 1.98 1.58 -2.75
C ASN A 77 1.59 1.14 -1.32
N TYR A 78 2.27 0.09 -0.83
CA TYR A 78 2.03 -0.56 0.46
C TYR A 78 0.57 -0.94 0.71
N GLY A 79 -0.10 -1.45 -0.35
CA GLY A 79 -1.51 -1.80 -0.29
C GLY A 79 -2.43 -0.67 0.21
N SER A 80 -2.05 0.59 0.01
CA SER A 80 -2.71 1.77 0.58
C SER A 80 -3.20 2.72 -0.50
N SER A 81 -4.23 3.51 -0.17
CA SER A 81 -4.87 4.48 -1.08
C SER A 81 -5.17 5.79 -0.32
N PHE A 82 -5.94 6.72 -0.91
CA PHE A 82 -6.21 8.01 -0.27
C PHE A 82 -6.91 7.89 1.07
N LEU A 83 -7.92 7.01 1.17
CA LEU A 83 -8.72 6.79 2.37
C LEU A 83 -8.53 5.37 2.88
N HIS A 84 -7.30 5.12 3.36
CA HIS A 84 -6.88 3.85 3.94
C HIS A 84 -6.37 4.07 5.37
N PHE A 85 -7.09 3.51 6.35
CA PHE A 85 -6.77 3.60 7.77
C PHE A 85 -6.69 2.20 8.39
N ALA A 86 -5.62 1.46 8.07
CA ALA A 86 -5.39 0.07 8.47
C ALA A 86 -5.59 -0.18 9.98
N LYS A 87 -5.16 0.76 10.84
CA LYS A 87 -5.28 0.65 12.30
C LYS A 87 -6.73 0.56 12.81
N PHE A 88 -7.69 1.01 12.01
CA PHE A 88 -9.13 0.96 12.33
C PHE A 88 -9.88 -0.06 11.48
N GLY A 89 -9.18 -0.89 10.69
CA GLY A 89 -9.79 -1.83 9.76
C GLY A 89 -10.55 -1.18 8.60
N ILE A 90 -10.33 0.11 8.36
CA ILE A 90 -10.94 0.85 7.26
C ILE A 90 -9.94 0.86 6.11
N SER A 91 -10.34 0.27 4.97
CA SER A 91 -9.50 0.15 3.78
C SER A 91 -10.22 0.66 2.55
N HIS A 92 -9.49 1.41 1.73
CA HIS A 92 -9.83 1.69 0.33
C HIS A 92 -11.22 2.32 0.11
N LEU A 93 -11.63 3.25 0.97
CA LEU A 93 -12.93 3.92 0.80
C LEU A 93 -12.99 4.78 -0.46
N ASP A 94 -11.83 5.15 -1.00
CA ASP A 94 -11.67 6.06 -2.11
C ASP A 94 -11.68 5.39 -3.50
N LEU A 95 -11.40 4.08 -3.61
CA LEU A 95 -11.20 3.44 -4.91
C LEU A 95 -12.37 3.60 -5.91
N PRO A 96 -13.66 3.57 -5.48
CA PRO A 96 -14.78 3.84 -6.39
C PRO A 96 -14.82 5.27 -6.97
N PHE A 97 -14.08 6.22 -6.39
CA PHE A 97 -14.09 7.63 -6.76
C PHE A 97 -12.85 8.07 -7.55
N VAL A 98 -11.82 7.23 -7.56
CA VAL A 98 -10.64 7.37 -8.43
C VAL A 98 -11.06 7.10 -9.87
N ASP A 99 -10.42 7.80 -10.81
CA ASP A 99 -10.69 7.76 -12.24
C ASP A 99 -11.01 6.34 -12.74
N PRO A 100 -12.23 6.07 -13.23
CA PRO A 100 -12.64 4.72 -13.62
C PRO A 100 -11.79 4.18 -14.77
N ASP A 101 -11.34 5.05 -15.68
CA ASP A 101 -10.62 4.69 -16.91
C ASP A 101 -9.12 4.46 -16.68
N ALA A 102 -8.59 4.93 -15.55
CA ALA A 102 -7.19 4.76 -15.21
C ALA A 102 -6.87 3.33 -14.75
N ALA A 103 -5.71 2.81 -15.16
CA ALA A 103 -5.18 1.56 -14.64
C ALA A 103 -4.79 1.73 -13.16
N LYS A 104 -5.21 0.78 -12.32
CA LYS A 104 -4.97 0.82 -10.87
C LYS A 104 -4.00 -0.30 -10.52
N ILE A 105 -2.74 0.05 -10.32
CA ILE A 105 -1.68 -0.88 -9.97
C ILE A 105 -1.51 -0.84 -8.46
N PHE A 106 -1.33 -1.99 -7.81
CA PHE A 106 -0.97 -2.04 -6.39
C PHE A 106 0.42 -2.65 -6.22
N THR A 107 1.15 -2.22 -5.20
CA THR A 107 2.34 -2.91 -4.72
C THR A 107 2.20 -3.24 -3.25
N TYR A 108 2.42 -4.51 -2.92
CA TYR A 108 2.52 -5.00 -1.55
C TYR A 108 3.97 -5.33 -1.21
N GLN A 109 4.42 -4.92 -0.02
CA GLN A 109 5.82 -5.03 0.37
C GLN A 109 6.09 -5.95 1.56
N GLY A 110 5.10 -6.25 2.39
CA GLY A 110 5.30 -7.06 3.59
C GLY A 110 4.04 -7.11 4.46
N CYS A 111 4.07 -6.42 5.59
CA CYS A 111 2.99 -6.43 6.60
C CYS A 111 1.71 -5.69 6.18
N ASP A 112 1.66 -5.16 4.97
CA ASP A 112 0.46 -4.67 4.28
C ASP A 112 -0.38 -5.82 3.69
N ALA A 113 0.23 -6.95 3.30
CA ALA A 113 -0.44 -8.17 2.83
C ALA A 113 -0.26 -9.39 3.76
N ARG A 114 0.93 -9.56 4.34
CA ARG A 114 1.33 -10.75 5.10
C ARG A 114 0.43 -10.98 6.31
N GLN A 115 -0.14 -12.17 6.40
CA GLN A 115 -0.99 -12.60 7.51
C GLN A 115 -0.19 -13.50 8.47
N LYS A 116 -0.16 -13.19 9.78
CA LYS A 116 0.70 -13.86 10.78
C LYS A 116 0.40 -15.36 10.85
N TYR A 117 -0.83 -15.72 11.18
CA TYR A 117 -1.18 -17.12 11.42
C TYR A 117 -1.12 -17.99 10.15
N PRO A 118 -1.62 -17.53 8.99
CA PRO A 118 -1.40 -18.25 7.74
C PRO A 118 0.07 -18.44 7.37
N THR A 119 0.93 -17.45 7.64
CA THR A 119 2.39 -17.57 7.41
C THR A 119 3.00 -18.64 8.31
N MET A 120 2.68 -18.60 9.61
CA MET A 120 3.17 -19.58 10.58
C MET A 120 2.72 -20.99 10.20
N HIS A 121 1.43 -21.18 9.96
CA HIS A 121 0.86 -22.49 9.62
C HIS A 121 1.49 -23.09 8.35
N ARG A 122 1.71 -22.27 7.31
CA ARG A 122 2.37 -22.72 6.07
C ARG A 122 3.80 -23.17 6.32
N ASN A 123 4.56 -22.41 7.11
CA ASN A 123 5.96 -22.75 7.39
C ASN A 123 6.07 -23.98 8.30
N GLU A 124 5.21 -24.09 9.32
CA GLU A 124 5.13 -25.27 10.19
C GLU A 124 4.84 -26.55 9.38
N ALA A 125 3.93 -26.47 8.41
CA ALA A 125 3.62 -27.58 7.51
C ALA A 125 4.81 -28.01 6.63
N LEU A 126 5.80 -27.13 6.45
CA LEU A 126 7.06 -27.41 5.76
C LEU A 126 8.19 -27.80 6.74
N GLY A 127 7.90 -27.98 8.02
CA GLY A 127 8.88 -28.29 9.06
C GLY A 127 9.82 -27.12 9.38
N SER A 128 9.36 -25.88 9.20
CA SER A 128 10.14 -24.66 9.40
C SER A 128 9.43 -23.66 10.30
N ASP A 129 10.19 -22.98 11.16
CA ASP A 129 9.76 -21.84 11.97
C ASP A 129 10.35 -20.51 11.43
N SER A 130 10.75 -20.49 10.16
CA SER A 130 11.48 -19.38 9.56
C SER A 130 10.54 -18.28 9.03
N ALA A 131 10.05 -17.42 9.91
CA ALA A 131 9.47 -16.12 9.56
C ALA A 131 9.45 -15.17 10.77
N ALA A 132 9.53 -13.86 10.52
CA ALA A 132 9.34 -12.85 11.56
C ALA A 132 7.98 -12.98 12.28
N CYS A 133 7.00 -13.64 11.65
CA CYS A 133 5.70 -13.92 12.25
C CYS A 133 5.76 -14.87 13.46
N PHE A 134 6.78 -15.70 13.62
CA PHE A 134 6.95 -16.56 14.80
C PHE A 134 7.40 -15.80 16.05
N GLU A 135 7.97 -14.60 15.88
CA GLU A 135 8.31 -13.74 17.00
C GLU A 135 7.03 -13.25 17.70
N ALA A 136 6.87 -13.60 18.97
CA ALA A 136 5.67 -13.31 19.75
C ALA A 136 5.54 -11.80 20.00
N ASP A 137 6.67 -11.12 20.22
CA ASP A 137 6.72 -9.70 20.58
C ASP A 137 7.02 -8.79 19.38
N CYS A 138 6.88 -9.31 18.15
CA CYS A 138 7.06 -8.52 16.94
C CYS A 138 6.10 -7.31 16.93
N TYR A 139 6.67 -6.11 16.96
CA TYR A 139 5.94 -4.84 17.11
C TYR A 139 4.96 -4.89 18.30
N ASP A 140 5.44 -5.26 19.50
CA ASP A 140 4.64 -5.34 20.72
C ASP A 140 3.41 -6.27 20.59
N GLY A 141 3.55 -7.33 19.78
CA GLY A 141 2.52 -8.35 19.62
C GLY A 141 1.25 -7.87 18.91
N VAL A 142 1.29 -6.76 18.16
CA VAL A 142 0.10 -6.17 17.50
C VAL A 142 -0.69 -7.14 16.61
N CYS A 143 -0.03 -8.19 16.09
CA CYS A 143 -0.66 -9.20 15.24
C CYS A 143 -1.25 -10.39 16.02
N ASN A 144 -0.99 -10.53 17.32
CA ASN A 144 -1.32 -11.75 18.09
C ASN A 144 -2.83 -11.96 18.25
N SER A 145 -3.65 -10.91 18.14
CA SER A 145 -5.11 -11.06 18.14
C SER A 145 -5.68 -11.73 16.87
N GLY A 146 -4.87 -11.84 15.79
CA GLY A 146 -5.33 -12.28 14.48
C GLY A 146 -6.27 -11.31 13.76
N GLN A 147 -6.58 -10.16 14.39
CA GLN A 147 -7.49 -9.17 13.82
C GLN A 147 -6.88 -8.49 12.59
N LEU A 148 -5.56 -8.22 12.60
CA LEU A 148 -4.86 -7.64 11.45
C LEU A 148 -4.90 -8.56 10.24
N ASP A 149 -4.86 -9.89 10.42
CA ASP A 149 -4.97 -10.84 9.31
C ASP A 149 -6.33 -10.71 8.60
N LYS A 150 -7.41 -10.57 9.38
CA LYS A 150 -8.76 -10.34 8.85
C LYS A 150 -8.85 -9.01 8.11
N TRP A 151 -8.26 -7.95 8.65
CA TRP A 151 -8.26 -6.63 8.01
C TRP A 151 -7.45 -6.60 6.72
N ARG A 152 -6.27 -7.21 6.70
CA ARG A 152 -5.42 -7.34 5.50
C ARG A 152 -6.15 -8.09 4.39
N ARG A 153 -6.75 -9.23 4.71
CA ARG A 153 -7.55 -10.01 3.74
C ARG A 153 -8.67 -9.18 3.12
N ARG A 154 -9.47 -8.49 3.95
CA ARG A 154 -10.52 -7.58 3.46
C ARG A 154 -9.96 -6.41 2.64
N SER A 155 -8.78 -5.92 2.98
CA SER A 155 -8.11 -4.87 2.21
C SER A 155 -7.73 -5.36 0.82
N ILE A 156 -7.11 -6.54 0.74
CA ILE A 156 -6.71 -7.19 -0.52
C ILE A 156 -7.95 -7.48 -1.37
N GLU A 157 -9.01 -8.05 -0.80
CA GLU A 157 -10.28 -8.30 -1.51
C GLU A 157 -10.86 -7.01 -2.10
N LYS A 158 -10.78 -5.90 -1.37
CA LYS A 158 -11.23 -4.60 -1.90
C LYS A 158 -10.33 -4.10 -3.03
N ALA A 159 -9.02 -4.20 -2.86
CA ALA A 159 -8.06 -3.77 -3.88
C ALA A 159 -8.24 -4.58 -5.17
N ASP A 160 -8.36 -5.91 -5.09
CA ASP A 160 -8.55 -6.83 -6.21
C ASP A 160 -9.72 -6.43 -7.12
N ARG A 161 -10.85 -6.00 -6.54
CA ARG A 161 -12.03 -5.56 -7.32
C ARG A 161 -11.77 -4.37 -8.24
N HIS A 162 -10.74 -3.58 -7.96
CA HIS A 162 -10.38 -2.39 -8.72
C HIS A 162 -9.02 -2.50 -9.41
N ALA A 163 -8.16 -3.40 -8.95
CA ALA A 163 -6.80 -3.54 -9.44
C ALA A 163 -6.80 -4.04 -10.88
N PHE A 164 -6.02 -3.33 -11.71
CA PHE A 164 -5.58 -3.83 -13.01
C PHE A 164 -4.48 -4.87 -12.81
N HIS A 165 -3.50 -4.59 -11.95
CA HIS A 165 -2.42 -5.51 -11.62
C HIS A 165 -1.89 -5.28 -10.20
N ILE A 166 -1.26 -6.28 -9.61
CA ILE A 166 -0.68 -6.26 -8.27
C ILE A 166 0.76 -6.79 -8.33
N PHE A 167 1.70 -6.01 -7.82
CA PHE A 167 3.09 -6.43 -7.61
C PHE A 167 3.31 -6.84 -6.16
N ALA A 168 3.97 -7.97 -5.96
CA ALA A 168 4.48 -8.43 -4.69
C ALA A 168 5.98 -8.18 -4.64
N LEU A 169 6.49 -7.33 -3.75
CA LEU A 169 7.95 -7.14 -3.60
C LEU A 169 8.63 -8.24 -2.79
N ASN A 170 7.85 -9.15 -2.20
CA ASN A 170 8.35 -10.36 -1.56
C ASN A 170 7.53 -11.55 -2.08
N PRO A 171 8.16 -12.65 -2.52
CA PRO A 171 7.45 -13.73 -3.22
C PRO A 171 6.49 -14.48 -2.29
N ASP A 172 6.73 -14.45 -0.98
CA ASP A 172 5.83 -15.04 0.02
C ASP A 172 4.47 -14.31 0.11
N LEU A 173 4.37 -13.09 -0.43
CA LEU A 173 3.11 -12.37 -0.47
C LEU A 173 2.14 -12.92 -1.52
N LEU A 174 2.63 -13.64 -2.53
CA LEU A 174 1.78 -14.27 -3.55
C LEU A 174 0.80 -15.29 -2.95
N TYR A 175 1.08 -15.86 -1.78
CA TYR A 175 0.14 -16.71 -1.04
C TYR A 175 -1.10 -15.97 -0.50
N PHE A 176 -1.06 -14.63 -0.47
CA PHE A 176 -2.15 -13.79 0.06
C PHE A 176 -2.86 -12.97 -1.03
N LEU A 177 -2.26 -12.88 -2.22
CA LEU A 177 -2.71 -12.01 -3.30
C LEU A 177 -3.43 -12.82 -4.39
N PRO A 178 -4.34 -12.21 -5.17
CA PRO A 178 -5.07 -12.92 -6.22
C PRO A 178 -4.14 -13.37 -7.35
N ALA A 179 -4.00 -14.69 -7.55
CA ALA A 179 -3.03 -15.28 -8.48
C ALA A 179 -3.14 -14.74 -9.92
N GLU A 180 -4.37 -14.53 -10.41
CA GLU A 180 -4.63 -14.08 -11.80
C GLU A 180 -4.20 -12.63 -12.07
N LYS A 181 -3.96 -11.83 -11.02
CA LYS A 181 -3.60 -10.41 -11.13
C LYS A 181 -2.32 -10.05 -10.42
N SER A 182 -1.56 -11.04 -9.93
CA SER A 182 -0.41 -10.80 -9.08
C SER A 182 0.86 -11.38 -9.66
N SER A 183 1.94 -10.59 -9.63
CA SER A 183 3.29 -11.05 -9.99
C SER A 183 4.33 -10.55 -9.00
N PHE A 184 5.50 -11.18 -9.00
CA PHE A 184 6.70 -10.75 -8.29
C PHE A 184 7.67 -10.08 -9.27
#